data_AF-A0A2A4RA86-F1
#
_entry.id   AF-A0A2A4RA86-F1
#
_cell.length_a   1.000
_cell.length_b   1.000
_cell.length_c   1.000
_cell.angle_alpha   90.00
_cell.angle_beta   90.00
_cell.angle_gamma   90.00
#
_symmetry.space_group_name_H-M   'P 1'
#
loop_
_entity.id
_entity.type
_entity.pdbx_description
1 polymer ?
#
loop_
_entity_poly.entity_id
_entity_poly.type
_entity_poly.pdbx_seq_one_letter_code
_entity_poly.pdbx_strand_id
1 'polypeptide(L)'
;MLWQMTTEQWILSFSFLCTFTYVGGWISDRIMGYSGFGPLGNWILLLIGTYAGMYGFNSFGHMFHWDPALTIAVVAGSACLCLVFSAIIKTVVSE
;
A
#
# COMPACT_ATOMS: atom_id res chain seq x y z
N MET A 1 11.74 2.76 -15.40
CA MET A 1 10.38 2.27 -15.07
C MET A 1 10.52 1.14 -14.05
N LEU A 2 9.51 0.83 -13.22
CA LEU A 2 9.52 -0.40 -12.40
C LEU A 2 9.87 -1.64 -13.25
N TRP A 3 9.44 -1.62 -14.51
CA TRP A 3 9.70 -2.64 -15.55
C TRP A 3 11.11 -2.66 -16.13
N GLN A 4 11.99 -1.73 -15.74
CA GLN A 4 13.40 -1.66 -16.16
C GLN A 4 14.37 -1.99 -15.01
N MET A 5 13.85 -2.34 -13.83
CA MET A 5 14.68 -2.74 -12.71
C MET A 5 15.24 -4.15 -12.93
N THR A 6 16.48 -4.36 -12.51
CA THR A 6 17.07 -5.70 -12.45
C THR A 6 16.29 -6.59 -11.48
N THR A 7 16.36 -7.91 -11.67
CA THR A 7 15.66 -8.89 -10.82
C THR A 7 16.02 -8.71 -9.34
N GLU A 8 17.27 -8.40 -9.03
CA GLU A 8 17.74 -8.15 -7.66
C GLU A 8 17.07 -6.92 -7.04
N GLN A 9 16.96 -5.82 -7.79
CA GLN A 9 16.28 -4.60 -7.35
C GLN A 9 14.78 -4.82 -7.12
N TRP A 10 14.15 -5.67 -7.93
CA TRP A 10 12.75 -6.08 -7.75
C TRP A 10 12.55 -6.85 -6.45
N ILE A 11 13.41 -7.83 -6.16
CA ILE A 11 13.31 -8.63 -4.95
C ILE A 11 13.53 -7.75 -3.71
N LEU A 12 14.55 -6.90 -3.71
CA LEU A 12 14.86 -6.01 -2.58
C LEU A 12 13.73 -5.01 -2.31
N SER A 13 13.19 -4.36 -3.35
CA SER A 13 12.07 -3.42 -3.20
C SER A 13 10.80 -4.12 -2.72
N PHE A 14 10.51 -5.33 -3.22
CA PHE A 14 9.40 -6.14 -2.75
C PHE A 14 9.56 -6.54 -1.28
N SER A 15 10.73 -7.06 -0.87
CA SER A 15 11.00 -7.43 0.52
C SER A 15 10.90 -6.24 1.48
N PHE A 16 11.39 -5.08 1.07
CA PHE A 16 11.29 -3.85 1.86
C PHE A 16 9.83 -3.41 2.03
N LEU A 17 9.08 -3.32 0.92
CA LEU A 17 7.67 -2.96 0.96
C LEU A 17 6.84 -3.94 1.78
N CYS A 18 7.08 -5.24 1.61
CA CYS A 18 6.39 -6.30 2.35
C CYS A 18 6.58 -6.17 3.88
N THR A 19 7.81 -5.87 4.32
CA THR A 19 8.11 -5.68 5.74
C THR A 19 7.47 -4.40 6.28
N PHE A 20 7.55 -3.30 5.51
CA PHE A 20 7.01 -2.02 5.93
C PHE A 20 5.48 -2.04 6.02
N THR A 21 4.80 -2.64 5.02
CA THR A 21 3.35 -2.80 5.04
C THR A 21 2.90 -3.78 6.11
N TYR A 22 3.72 -4.77 6.49
CA TYR A 22 3.39 -5.68 7.58
C TYR A 22 3.34 -4.97 8.93
N VAL A 23 4.36 -4.15 9.22
CA VAL A 23 4.37 -3.28 10.40
C VAL A 23 3.18 -2.31 10.36
N GLY A 24 2.92 -1.71 9.19
CA GLY A 24 1.75 -0.84 8.97
C GLY A 24 0.42 -1.55 9.22
N GLY A 25 0.28 -2.81 8.78
CA GLY A 25 -0.92 -3.62 8.96
C GLY A 25 -1.17 -3.98 10.42
N TRP A 26 -0.10 -4.21 11.18
CA TRP A 26 -0.20 -4.44 12.63
C TRP A 26 -0.62 -3.16 13.38
N ILE A 27 -0.08 -2.00 12.98
CA ILE A 27 -0.45 -0.71 13.56
C ILE A 27 -1.90 -0.35 13.20
N SER A 28 -2.30 -0.52 11.93
CA SER A 28 -3.65 -0.21 11.48
C SER A 28 -4.70 -1.09 12.16
N ASP A 29 -4.37 -2.34 12.47
CA ASP A 29 -5.23 -3.24 13.24
C ASP A 29 -5.54 -2.68 14.64
N ARG A 30 -4.52 -2.13 15.31
CA ARG A 30 -4.69 -1.45 16.61
C ARG A 30 -5.52 -0.18 16.51
N ILE A 31 -5.39 0.57 15.42
CA ILE A 31 -6.14 1.81 15.21
C ILE A 31 -7.61 1.53 14.88
N MET A 32 -7.87 0.56 14.00
CA MET A 32 -9.22 0.26 13.51
C MET A 32 -10.04 -0.66 14.42
N GLY A 33 -9.39 -1.39 15.33
CA GLY A 33 -10.07 -2.31 16.24
C GLY A 33 -10.94 -3.32 15.48
N TYR A 34 -12.20 -3.48 15.90
CA TYR A 34 -13.15 -4.45 15.32
C TYR A 34 -13.52 -4.19 13.85
N SER A 35 -13.36 -2.96 13.37
CA SER A 35 -13.63 -2.61 11.97
C SER A 35 -12.54 -3.12 11.02
N GLY A 36 -11.35 -3.46 11.52
CA GLY A 36 -10.23 -3.97 10.71
C GLY A 36 -10.39 -5.42 10.25
N PHE A 37 -9.52 -5.87 9.35
CA PHE A 37 -9.49 -7.26 8.84
C PHE A 37 -8.49 -8.16 9.58
N GLY A 38 -8.07 -7.77 10.78
CA GLY A 38 -6.93 -8.38 11.46
C GLY A 38 -5.59 -7.90 10.89
N PRO A 39 -4.46 -8.25 11.54
CA PRO A 39 -3.13 -7.83 11.10
C PRO A 39 -2.78 -8.29 9.68
N LEU A 40 -3.16 -9.52 9.31
CA LEU A 40 -2.86 -10.09 7.98
C LEU A 40 -3.72 -9.48 6.86
N GLY A 41 -5.01 -9.28 7.10
CA GLY A 41 -5.90 -8.69 6.10
C GLY A 41 -5.52 -7.23 5.81
N ASN A 42 -5.24 -6.47 6.86
CA ASN A 42 -4.77 -5.09 6.73
C ASN A 42 -3.43 -5.00 5.99
N TRP A 43 -2.49 -5.90 6.29
CA TRP A 43 -1.21 -5.99 5.59
C TRP A 43 -1.38 -6.18 4.07
N ILE A 44 -2.22 -7.14 3.66
CA ILE A 44 -2.47 -7.42 2.23
C ILE A 44 -3.09 -6.19 1.55
N LEU A 45 -4.06 -5.53 2.20
CA LEU A 45 -4.70 -4.33 1.65
C LEU A 45 -3.71 -3.18 1.48
N LEU A 46 -2.84 -2.95 2.47
CA LEU A 46 -1.79 -1.93 2.36
C LEU A 46 -0.80 -2.25 1.24
N LEU A 47 -0.41 -3.53 1.10
CA LEU A 47 0.49 -3.97 0.03
C LEU A 47 -0.14 -3.73 -1.36
N ILE A 48 -1.40 -4.13 -1.54
CA ILE A 48 -2.12 -3.94 -2.81
C ILE A 48 -2.27 -2.45 -3.10
N GLY A 49 -2.70 -1.64 -2.13
CA GLY A 49 -2.88 -0.20 -2.31
C GLY A 49 -1.56 0.53 -2.61
N THR A 50 -0.45 0.06 -2.05
CA THR A 50 0.91 0.55 -2.35
C THR A 50 1.25 0.32 -3.82
N TYR A 51 1.12 -0.92 -4.31
CA TYR A 51 1.43 -1.26 -5.71
C TYR A 51 0.46 -0.61 -6.70
N ALA A 52 -0.83 -0.54 -6.37
CA ALA A 52 -1.84 0.09 -7.20
C ALA A 52 -1.60 1.60 -7.36
N GLY A 53 -1.28 2.31 -6.26
CA GLY A 53 -0.92 3.72 -6.32
C GLY A 53 0.35 3.96 -7.10
N MET A 54 1.36 3.11 -6.90
CA MET A 54 2.62 3.19 -7.63
C MET A 54 2.44 2.96 -9.14
N TYR A 55 1.59 2.00 -9.52
CA TYR A 55 1.23 1.74 -10.92
C TYR A 55 0.44 2.90 -11.55
N GLY A 56 -0.58 3.40 -10.85
CA GLY A 56 -1.37 4.54 -11.30
C GLY A 56 -0.51 5.78 -11.49
N PHE A 57 0.33 6.10 -10.50
CA PHE A 57 1.25 7.23 -10.55
C PHE A 57 2.24 7.15 -11.72
N ASN A 58 2.76 5.95 -11.98
CA ASN A 58 3.66 5.73 -13.12
C ASN A 58 2.94 5.87 -14.48
N SER A 59 1.66 5.51 -14.54
CA SER A 59 0.84 5.59 -15.77
C SER A 59 0.56 7.03 -16.20
N PHE A 60 0.56 7.98 -15.27
CA PHE A 60 0.45 9.43 -15.55
C PHE A 60 1.76 10.08 -15.99
N GLY A 61 2.82 9.29 -16.22
CA GLY A 61 4.12 9.79 -16.68
C GLY A 61 5.00 10.39 -15.57
N HIS A 62 4.53 10.40 -14.32
CA HIS A 62 5.35 10.82 -13.19
C HIS A 62 6.34 9.72 -12.82
N MET A 63 7.63 10.06 -12.86
CA MET A 63 8.73 9.14 -12.58
C MET A 63 9.14 9.24 -11.11
N PHE A 64 9.58 8.12 -10.54
CA PHE A 64 10.21 8.06 -9.20
C PHE A 64 11.37 9.05 -9.02
N HIS A 65 12.01 9.46 -10.12
CA HIS A 65 13.17 10.33 -10.11
C HIS A 65 12.82 11.83 -10.01
N TRP A 66 11.57 12.22 -10.33
CA TRP A 66 11.18 13.62 -10.35
C TRP A 66 11.03 14.19 -8.94
N ASP A 67 10.33 13.46 -8.08
CA ASP A 67 10.14 13.83 -6.68
C ASP A 67 9.88 12.57 -5.84
N PRO A 68 10.87 12.10 -5.06
CA PRO A 68 10.72 10.92 -4.23
C PRO A 68 9.73 11.16 -3.07
N ALA A 69 9.62 12.40 -2.56
CA ALA A 69 8.71 12.72 -1.47
C ALA A 69 7.25 12.60 -1.95
N LEU A 70 6.97 13.12 -3.14
CA LEU A 70 5.64 13.02 -3.74
C LEU A 70 5.29 11.56 -4.06
N THR A 71 6.25 10.77 -4.54
CA THR A 71 6.01 9.34 -4.81
C THR A 71 5.69 8.57 -3.53
N ILE A 72 6.42 8.83 -2.44
CA ILE A 72 6.13 8.23 -1.13
C ILE A 72 4.74 8.66 -0.63
N ALA A 73 4.39 9.94 -0.76
CA ALA A 73 3.09 10.45 -0.35
C ALA A 73 1.94 9.80 -1.12
N VAL A 74 2.08 9.61 -2.44
CA VAL A 74 1.06 8.95 -3.27
C VAL A 74 0.90 7.49 -2.89
N VAL A 75 2.01 6.76 -2.72
CA VAL A 75 1.99 5.33 -2.39
C VAL A 75 1.45 5.08 -0.97
N ALA A 76 1.83 5.92 -0.01
CA ALA A 76 1.29 5.84 1.35
C ALA A 76 -0.21 6.23 1.38
N GLY A 77 -0.58 7.30 0.66
CA GLY A 77 -1.97 7.74 0.53
C GLY A 77 -2.86 6.68 -0.11
N SER A 78 -2.41 6.05 -1.19
CA SER A 78 -3.16 4.98 -1.87
C SER A 78 -3.31 3.73 -1.01
N ALA A 79 -2.27 3.36 -0.26
CA ALA A 79 -2.33 2.26 0.70
C ALA A 79 -3.38 2.52 1.80
N CYS A 80 -3.35 3.70 2.41
CA CYS A 80 -4.33 4.10 3.42
C CYS A 80 -5.75 4.19 2.87
N LEU A 81 -5.94 4.79 1.68
CA LEU A 81 -7.24 4.86 1.03
C LEU A 81 -7.80 3.48 0.73
N CYS A 82 -6.98 2.56 0.23
CA CYS A 82 -7.39 1.19 -0.04
C CYS A 82 -7.89 0.51 1.24
N LEU A 83 -7.13 0.60 2.32
CA LEU A 83 -7.50 0.01 3.60
C LEU A 83 -8.77 0.63 4.19
N VAL A 84 -8.90 1.96 4.18
CA VAL A 84 -10.09 2.66 4.68
C VAL A 84 -11.33 2.33 3.85
N PHE A 85 -11.21 2.33 2.51
CA PHE A 85 -12.33 2.02 1.63
C PHE A 85 -12.81 0.57 1.83
N SER A 86 -11.88 -0.38 1.95
CA SER A 86 -12.21 -1.77 2.28
C SER A 86 -12.86 -1.90 3.67
N ALA A 87 -12.38 -1.15 4.66
CA ALA A 87 -12.99 -1.14 6.00
C ALA A 87 -14.42 -0.59 5.96
N ILE A 88 -14.67 0.49 5.21
CA ILE A 88 -16.02 1.06 5.02
C ILE A 88 -16.95 0.03 4.35
N ILE A 89 -16.49 -0.61 3.26
CA ILE A 89 -17.28 -1.65 2.58
C ILE A 89 -17.65 -2.76 3.57
N LYS A 90 -16.68 -3.23 4.36
CA LYS A 90 -16.93 -4.27 5.36
C LYS A 90 -18.00 -3.84 6.34
N THR A 91 -17.91 -2.62 6.89
CA THR A 91 -18.89 -2.13 7.85
C THR A 91 -20.29 -2.01 7.25
N VAL A 92 -20.41 -1.55 6.00
CA VAL A 92 -21.71 -1.42 5.30
C VAL A 92 -22.32 -2.79 4.96
N VAL A 93 -21.50 -3.77 4.59
CA VAL A 93 -21.98 -5.12 4.24
C VAL A 93 -22.32 -5.96 5.47
N SER A 94 -21.74 -5.63 6.64
CA SER A 94 -22.01 -6.35 7.89
C SER A 94 -23.24 -5.86 8.66
N GLU A 95 -23.87 -4.77 8.22
CA GLU A 95 -25.19 -4.30 8.68
C GLU A 95 -26.33 -4.95 7.88
#